data_AF-A0A9R1X2H7-F1
#
_entry.id   AF-A0A9R1X2H7-F1
#
_cell.length_a   1.000
_cell.length_b   1.000
_cell.length_c   1.000
_cell.angle_alpha   90.00
_cell.angle_beta   90.00
_cell.angle_gamma   90.00
#
_symmetry.space_group_name_H-M   'P 1'
#
loop_
_entity.id
_entity.type
_entity.pdbx_description
1 polymer ?
#
loop_
_entity_poly.entity_id
_entity_poly.type
_entity_poly.pdbx_seq_one_letter_code
_entity_poly.pdbx_strand_id
1 'polypeptide(L)'
;MINEVWTTSKWKRLSQSGKNNINKLEDGSVSKHTEGSISIRQHKKRMQAMLKRPPTGVELYARLHTKRSTQEYITPKAAKVKEAYESAMVAKFGDDTSCQPFLDNETWCDVSGGVKKGRI
;
A
#
# COMPACT_ATOMS: atom_id res chain seq x y z
N MET A 1 26.84 -22.34 -15.49
CA MET A 1 26.77 -21.04 -14.79
C MET A 1 25.42 -20.69 -14.18
N ILE A 2 24.30 -20.51 -14.91
CA ILE A 2 23.03 -20.10 -14.26
C ILE A 2 22.45 -21.18 -13.34
N ASN A 3 22.47 -22.45 -13.77
CA ASN A 3 21.94 -23.56 -12.97
C ASN A 3 22.75 -23.85 -11.70
N GLU A 4 24.04 -23.52 -11.67
CA GLU A 4 24.91 -23.81 -10.52
C GLU A 4 24.64 -22.88 -9.34
N VAL A 5 24.22 -21.64 -9.59
CA VAL A 5 23.92 -20.65 -8.55
C VAL A 5 22.53 -20.90 -7.95
N TRP A 6 21.50 -21.03 -8.80
CA TRP A 6 20.10 -21.14 -8.36
C TRP A 6 19.75 -22.48 -7.70
N THR A 7 20.52 -23.53 -7.95
CA THR A 7 20.28 -24.86 -7.36
C THR A 7 20.97 -25.08 -6.01
N THR A 8 21.85 -24.16 -5.59
CA THR A 8 22.52 -24.24 -4.28
C THR A 8 21.52 -24.26 -3.13
N SER A 9 21.89 -24.92 -2.04
CA SER A 9 21.10 -24.97 -0.80
C SER A 9 20.83 -23.56 -0.24
N LYS A 10 21.81 -22.66 -0.33
CA LYS A 10 21.69 -21.26 0.08
C LYS A 10 20.57 -20.54 -0.69
N TRP A 11 20.58 -20.62 -2.02
CA TRP A 11 19.56 -19.96 -2.86
C TRP A 11 18.18 -20.58 -2.70
N LYS A 12 18.09 -21.92 -2.61
CA LYS A 12 16.82 -22.61 -2.30
C LYS A 12 16.22 -22.15 -0.98
N ARG A 13 17.04 -22.00 0.07
CA ARG A 13 16.59 -21.49 1.37
C ARG A 13 16.08 -20.06 1.27
N LEU A 14 16.82 -19.16 0.61
CA LEU A 14 16.39 -17.78 0.40
C LEU A 14 15.08 -17.70 -0.38
N SER A 15 14.94 -18.50 -1.45
CA SER A 15 13.72 -18.58 -2.26
C SER A 15 12.53 -19.07 -1.42
N GLN A 16 12.71 -20.13 -0.61
CA GLN A 16 11.66 -20.63 0.27
C GLN A 16 11.28 -19.61 1.35
N SER A 17 12.25 -18.95 1.98
CA SER A 17 11.99 -17.87 2.94
C SER A 17 11.23 -16.72 2.29
N GLY A 18 11.62 -16.30 1.08
CA GLY A 18 10.92 -15.29 0.31
C GLY A 18 9.48 -15.69 0.02
N LYS A 19 9.25 -16.93 -0.44
CA LYS A 19 7.92 -17.49 -0.67
C LYS A 19 7.08 -17.49 0.62
N ASN A 20 7.63 -17.93 1.73
CA ASN A 20 6.92 -17.97 3.01
C ASN A 20 6.57 -16.56 3.50
N ASN A 21 7.49 -15.60 3.34
CA ASN A 21 7.26 -14.21 3.72
C ASN A 21 6.17 -13.55 2.86
N ILE A 22 6.15 -13.81 1.54
CA ILE A 22 5.13 -13.29 0.63
C ILE A 22 3.76 -13.92 0.92
N ASN A 23 3.71 -15.23 1.19
CA ASN A 23 2.46 -15.94 1.48
C ASN A 23 2.01 -15.84 2.94
N LYS A 24 2.74 -15.10 3.77
CA LYS A 24 2.34 -14.88 5.16
C LYS A 24 1.01 -14.13 5.17
N LEU A 25 0.05 -14.68 5.89
CA LEU A 25 -1.24 -14.03 6.10
C LEU A 25 -1.05 -12.86 7.09
N GLU A 26 -1.56 -11.70 6.70
CA GLU A 26 -1.69 -10.53 7.55
C GLU A 26 -3.18 -10.15 7.53
N ASP A 27 -3.82 -10.10 8.70
CA ASP A 27 -5.29 -9.91 8.81
C ASP A 27 -6.11 -10.91 7.95
N GLY A 28 -5.68 -12.17 7.92
CA GLY A 28 -6.40 -13.24 7.20
C GLY A 28 -6.25 -13.23 5.68
N SER A 29 -5.45 -12.33 5.11
CA SER A 29 -5.18 -12.27 3.67
C SER A 29 -3.69 -12.06 3.36
N VAL A 30 -3.25 -12.49 2.18
CA VAL A 30 -1.92 -12.14 1.68
C VAL A 30 -1.94 -10.67 1.22
N SER A 31 -0.91 -9.90 1.60
CA SER A 31 -0.75 -8.52 1.14
C SER A 31 -0.62 -8.49 -0.38
N LYS A 32 -1.51 -7.73 -1.05
CA LYS A 32 -1.55 -7.59 -2.51
C LYS A 32 -1.70 -6.12 -2.89
N HIS A 33 -1.12 -5.75 -4.03
CA HIS A 33 -1.26 -4.44 -4.66
C HIS A 33 -1.79 -4.61 -6.10
N THR A 34 -2.63 -3.68 -6.57
CA THR A 34 -3.29 -3.79 -7.89
C THR A 34 -2.64 -2.99 -9.01
N GLU A 35 -1.52 -2.34 -8.72
CA GLU A 35 -0.89 -1.38 -9.61
C GLU A 35 -0.32 -2.03 -10.90
N GLY A 36 0.04 -3.32 -10.81
CA GLY A 36 0.66 -4.03 -11.92
C GLY A 36 1.99 -3.37 -12.31
N SER A 37 2.19 -3.16 -13.61
CA SER A 37 3.41 -2.54 -14.16
C SER A 37 3.31 -1.02 -14.36
N ILE A 38 2.18 -0.41 -14.02
CA ILE A 38 2.01 1.04 -14.11
C ILE A 38 2.67 1.64 -12.86
N SER A 39 3.28 2.82 -12.96
CA SER A 39 3.84 3.48 -11.77
C SER A 39 2.81 4.34 -11.04
N ILE A 40 3.05 4.59 -9.75
CA ILE A 40 2.15 5.37 -8.89
C ILE A 40 2.02 6.77 -9.47
N ARG A 41 3.13 7.31 -9.99
CA ARG A 41 3.18 8.59 -10.71
C ARG A 41 2.25 8.58 -11.93
N GLN A 42 2.23 7.50 -12.70
CA GLN A 42 1.35 7.39 -13.86
C GLN A 42 -0.11 7.23 -13.45
N HIS A 43 -0.41 6.49 -12.38
CA HIS A 43 -1.74 6.45 -11.77
C HIS A 43 -2.21 7.83 -11.33
N LYS A 44 -1.37 8.59 -10.62
CA LYS A 44 -1.64 9.96 -10.21
C LYS A 44 -1.96 10.88 -11.39
N LYS A 45 -1.16 10.84 -12.46
CA LYS A 45 -1.40 11.62 -13.69
C LYS A 45 -2.76 11.29 -14.33
N ARG A 46 -3.09 9.99 -14.44
CA ARG A 46 -4.38 9.55 -15.00
C ARG A 46 -5.55 10.01 -14.15
N MET A 47 -5.44 9.89 -12.83
CA MET A 47 -6.47 10.37 -11.91
C MET A 47 -6.62 11.89 -11.98
N GLN A 48 -5.53 12.64 -12.07
CA GLN A 48 -5.59 14.09 -12.21
C GLN A 48 -6.33 14.53 -13.49
N ALA A 49 -6.09 13.85 -14.61
CA ALA A 49 -6.78 14.11 -15.87
C ALA A 49 -8.29 13.79 -15.79
N MET A 50 -8.66 12.75 -15.02
CA MET A 50 -10.04 12.31 -14.80
C MET A 50 -10.80 13.24 -13.85
N LEU A 51 -10.21 13.57 -12.70
CA LEU A 51 -10.81 14.39 -11.65
C LEU A 51 -10.76 15.90 -11.94
N LYS A 52 -9.96 16.32 -12.93
CA LYS A 52 -9.66 17.74 -13.23
C LYS A 52 -9.02 18.51 -12.05
N ARG A 53 -8.50 17.76 -11.07
CA ARG A 53 -7.74 18.25 -9.92
C ARG A 53 -6.72 17.20 -9.48
N PRO A 54 -5.67 17.54 -8.72
CA PRO A 54 -4.82 16.54 -8.09
C PRO A 54 -5.63 15.57 -7.21
N PRO A 55 -5.44 14.24 -7.32
CA PRO A 55 -6.07 13.27 -6.43
C PRO A 55 -5.42 13.34 -5.05
N THR A 56 -6.17 13.21 -3.97
CA THR A 56 -5.63 13.16 -2.60
C THR A 56 -4.79 11.88 -2.40
N GLY A 57 -3.96 11.85 -1.34
CA GLY A 57 -3.22 10.64 -0.97
C GLY A 57 -4.14 9.43 -0.75
N VAL A 58 -5.30 9.65 -0.11
CA VAL A 58 -6.31 8.62 0.18
C VAL A 58 -7.00 8.12 -1.09
N GLU A 59 -7.36 9.01 -2.00
CA GLU A 59 -7.96 8.63 -3.30
C GLU A 59 -6.98 7.78 -4.12
N LEU A 60 -5.71 8.17 -4.14
CA LEU A 60 -4.66 7.41 -4.84
C LEU A 60 -4.47 6.04 -4.19
N TYR A 61 -4.47 5.96 -2.86
CA TYR A 61 -4.38 4.70 -2.14
C TYR A 61 -5.54 3.77 -2.47
N ALA A 62 -6.79 4.25 -2.38
CA ALA A 62 -7.97 3.50 -2.71
C ALA A 62 -7.90 2.96 -4.15
N ARG A 63 -7.51 3.81 -5.12
CA ARG A 63 -7.37 3.41 -6.53
C ARG A 63 -6.43 2.22 -6.75
N LEU A 64 -5.42 2.12 -5.89
CA LEU A 64 -4.35 1.12 -5.97
C LEU A 64 -4.61 -0.14 -5.12
N HIS A 65 -5.52 -0.06 -4.15
CA HIS A 65 -5.81 -1.14 -3.20
C HIS A 65 -7.24 -1.69 -3.30
N THR A 66 -8.05 -1.19 -4.24
CA THR A 66 -9.37 -1.73 -4.55
C THR A 66 -9.41 -2.49 -5.87
N LYS A 67 -10.31 -3.48 -5.94
CA LYS A 67 -10.63 -4.16 -7.21
C LYS A 67 -11.33 -3.18 -8.14
N ARG A 68 -10.91 -3.10 -9.40
CA ARG A 68 -11.55 -2.20 -10.37
C ARG A 68 -13.03 -2.51 -10.62
N SER A 69 -13.41 -3.79 -10.55
CA SER A 69 -14.78 -4.25 -10.82
C SER A 69 -15.75 -3.98 -9.67
N THR A 70 -15.34 -4.24 -8.41
CA THR A 70 -16.23 -4.13 -7.25
C THR A 70 -15.98 -2.90 -6.39
N GLN A 71 -14.87 -2.18 -6.61
CA GLN A 71 -14.38 -1.09 -5.74
C GLN A 71 -14.10 -1.52 -4.29
N GLU A 72 -14.15 -2.80 -3.97
CA GLU A 72 -13.81 -3.33 -2.65
C GLU A 72 -12.29 -3.40 -2.45
N TYR A 73 -11.85 -3.19 -1.21
CA TYR A 73 -10.47 -3.41 -0.83
C TYR A 73 -10.05 -4.87 -1.02
N ILE A 74 -8.85 -5.06 -1.57
CA ILE A 74 -8.32 -6.39 -1.88
C ILE A 74 -7.90 -7.14 -0.61
N THR A 75 -7.56 -6.39 0.44
CA THR A 75 -7.18 -6.95 1.74
C THR A 75 -7.88 -6.20 2.87
N PRO A 76 -8.27 -6.89 3.96
CA PRO A 76 -8.84 -6.23 5.14
C PRO A 76 -7.90 -5.19 5.73
N LYS A 77 -6.60 -5.46 5.71
CA LYS A 77 -5.57 -4.51 6.15
C LYS A 77 -5.66 -3.17 5.39
N ALA A 78 -5.85 -3.20 4.08
CA ALA A 78 -5.91 -1.96 3.31
C ALA A 78 -7.13 -1.10 3.67
N ALA A 79 -8.28 -1.73 3.94
CA ALA A 79 -9.45 -1.01 4.44
C ALA A 79 -9.16 -0.37 5.81
N LYS A 80 -8.61 -1.15 6.76
CA LYS A 80 -8.24 -0.66 8.10
C LYS A 80 -7.25 0.51 8.06
N VAL A 81 -6.24 0.46 7.19
CA VAL A 81 -5.25 1.54 7.04
C VAL A 81 -5.93 2.84 6.59
N LYS A 82 -6.84 2.74 5.61
CA LYS A 82 -7.57 3.90 5.09
C LYS A 82 -8.48 4.52 6.15
N GLU A 83 -9.24 3.70 6.86
CA GLU A 83 -10.13 4.14 7.95
C GLU A 83 -9.35 4.76 9.12
N ALA A 84 -8.26 4.13 9.54
CA ALA A 84 -7.40 4.65 10.62
C ALA A 84 -6.75 5.97 10.21
N TYR A 85 -6.32 6.10 8.96
CA TYR A 85 -5.73 7.34 8.45
C TYR A 85 -6.74 8.49 8.45
N GLU A 86 -7.93 8.28 7.87
CA GLU A 86 -8.99 9.30 7.84
C GLU A 86 -9.39 9.71 9.26
N SER A 87 -9.56 8.74 10.16
CA SER A 87 -9.87 9.01 11.57
C SER A 87 -8.78 9.85 12.26
N ALA A 88 -7.50 9.54 12.02
CA ALA A 88 -6.38 10.27 12.59
C ALA A 88 -6.23 11.68 11.99
N MET A 89 -6.50 11.85 10.68
CA MET A 89 -6.50 13.15 10.02
C MET A 89 -7.58 14.07 10.60
N VAL A 90 -8.79 13.56 10.81
CA VAL A 90 -9.88 14.31 11.46
C VAL A 90 -9.52 14.66 12.91
N ALA A 91 -8.91 13.74 13.66
CA ALA A 91 -8.49 14.01 15.03
C ALA A 91 -7.38 15.08 15.12
N LYS A 92 -6.45 15.11 14.16
CA LYS A 92 -5.28 16.02 14.17
C LYS A 92 -5.58 17.40 13.60
N PHE A 93 -6.41 17.48 12.57
CA PHE A 93 -6.64 18.71 11.80
C PHE A 93 -8.10 19.18 11.78
N GLY A 94 -9.02 18.41 12.36
CA GLY A 94 -10.46 18.65 12.27
C GLY A 94 -11.08 18.09 10.99
N ASP A 95 -12.40 18.21 10.90
CA ASP A 95 -13.21 17.68 9.79
C ASP A 95 -13.12 18.55 8.52
N ASP A 96 -12.66 19.79 8.64
CA ASP A 96 -12.46 20.67 7.49
C ASP A 96 -11.29 20.20 6.63
N THR A 97 -11.63 19.54 5.53
CA THR A 97 -10.66 18.99 4.57
C THR A 97 -9.80 20.07 3.91
N SER A 98 -10.22 21.34 3.93
CA SER A 98 -9.41 22.45 3.40
C SER A 98 -8.20 22.78 4.28
N CYS A 99 -8.28 22.47 5.57
CA CYS A 99 -7.21 22.66 6.55
C CYS A 99 -6.28 21.44 6.65
N GLN A 100 -6.66 20.32 6.03
CA GLN A 100 -5.87 19.08 6.05
C GLN A 100 -4.74 19.12 5.03
N PRO A 101 -3.51 18.66 5.38
CA PRO A 101 -2.46 18.50 4.40
C PRO A 101 -2.83 17.42 3.38
N PHE A 102 -2.26 17.53 2.18
CA PHE A 102 -2.47 16.55 1.10
C PHE A 102 -2.17 15.09 1.51
N LEU A 103 -1.14 14.93 2.33
CA LEU A 103 -0.73 13.69 2.97
C LEU A 103 0.12 14.03 4.20
N ASP A 104 -0.36 13.72 5.40
CA ASP A 104 0.47 13.67 6.60
C ASP A 104 1.29 12.37 6.65
N ASN A 105 2.59 12.47 6.34
CA ASN A 105 3.48 11.30 6.22
C ASN A 105 3.68 10.57 7.55
N GLU A 106 3.68 11.28 8.67
CA GLU A 106 3.85 10.71 10.00
C GLU A 106 2.65 9.81 10.34
N THR A 107 1.44 10.38 10.30
CA THR A 107 0.20 9.63 10.51
C THR A 107 0.10 8.47 9.53
N TRP A 108 0.49 8.67 8.27
CA TRP A 108 0.49 7.60 7.26
C TRP A 108 1.44 6.45 7.63
N CYS A 109 2.65 6.78 8.09
CA CYS A 109 3.63 5.79 8.51
C CYS A 109 3.10 4.96 9.69
N ASP A 110 2.52 5.62 10.69
CA ASP A 110 2.04 4.98 11.91
C ASP A 110 0.91 3.98 11.60
N VAL A 111 -0.11 4.40 10.86
CA VAL A 111 -1.28 3.55 10.58
C VAL A 111 -0.98 2.42 9.58
N SER A 112 0.03 2.58 8.70
CA SER A 112 0.41 1.55 7.73
C SER A 112 1.29 0.43 8.30
N GLY A 113 1.70 0.55 9.57
CA GLY A 113 2.45 -0.45 10.32
C GLY A 113 3.81 0.00 10.82
N GLY A 114 4.09 1.30 10.78
CA GLY A 114 5.24 1.98 11.38
C GLY A 114 6.60 1.55 10.85
N VAL A 115 7.64 2.07 11.49
CA VAL A 115 9.02 1.64 11.26
C VAL A 115 9.23 0.29 11.93
N LYS A 116 9.23 -0.79 11.13
CA LYS A 116 9.57 -2.12 11.63
C LYS A 116 11.09 -2.23 11.79
N LYS A 117 11.54 -2.50 13.02
CA LYS A 117 12.95 -2.67 13.39
C LYS A 117 13.65 -3.64 12.43
N GLY A 118 14.73 -3.20 11.78
CA GLY A 118 15.59 -4.04 10.94
C GLY A 118 15.36 -4.00 9.42
N ARG A 119 14.56 -3.07 8.88
CA ARG A 119 14.55 -2.75 7.44
C ARG A 119 15.13 -1.34 7.23
N ILE A 120 16.29 -1.29 6.59
CA ILE A 120 16.84 -0.10 5.92
C ILE A 120 16.25 -0.07 4.51
#